data_AF-A0A920VVS7-F1
#
_entry.id   AF-A0A920VVS7-F1
#
_cell.length_a   1.000
_cell.length_b   1.000
_cell.length_c   1.000
_cell.angle_alpha   90.00
_cell.angle_beta   90.00
_cell.angle_gamma   90.00
#
_symmetry.space_group_name_H-M   'P 1'
#
loop_
_entity.id
_entity.type
_entity.pdbx_description
1 polymer ?
#
loop_
_entity_poly.entity_id
_entity_poly.type
_entity_poly.pdbx_seq_one_letter_code
_entity_poly.pdbx_strand_id
1 'polypeptide(L)'
;MDQATSAGALALLPTAKSTKEFGDLLFENEICPLVNNIICVDKESNLERYIATTTPVRKGVTGSVPLVGWEEKYKFPLAKPEQLKVEKNPACGFTLTANNDTMNETGEFYIQTSQPIARGLIG
;
A
#
# COMPACT_ATOMS: atom_id res chain seq x y z
N MET A 1 -18.96 -15.64 1.40
CA MET A 1 -18.50 -14.68 0.37
C MET A 1 -17.23 -15.24 -0.20
N ASP A 2 -17.05 -15.17 -1.52
CA ASP A 2 -15.76 -15.51 -2.14
C ASP A 2 -14.70 -14.53 -1.65
N GLN A 3 -13.53 -15.04 -1.28
CA GLN A 3 -12.39 -14.23 -0.85
C GLN A 3 -11.73 -13.61 -2.08
N ALA A 4 -11.40 -12.32 -2.03
CA ALA A 4 -10.63 -11.66 -3.08
C ALA A 4 -9.33 -12.43 -3.33
N THR A 5 -9.09 -12.87 -4.57
CA THR A 5 -7.88 -13.60 -4.96
C THR A 5 -7.05 -12.76 -5.92
N SER A 6 -5.74 -12.99 -5.93
CA SER A 6 -4.85 -12.30 -6.88
C SER A 6 -5.28 -12.58 -8.34
N ALA A 7 -5.72 -13.81 -8.64
CA ALA A 7 -6.22 -14.16 -9.98
C ALA A 7 -7.52 -13.41 -10.33
N GLY A 8 -8.47 -13.32 -9.38
CA GLY A 8 -9.71 -12.56 -9.57
C GLY A 8 -9.44 -11.07 -9.80
N ALA A 9 -8.60 -10.45 -8.95
CA ALA A 9 -8.19 -9.07 -9.11
C ALA A 9 -7.55 -8.83 -10.49
N LEU A 10 -6.58 -9.67 -10.89
CA LEU A 10 -5.91 -9.54 -12.20
C LEU A 10 -6.84 -9.75 -13.40
N ALA A 11 -7.92 -10.53 -13.24
CA ALA A 11 -8.94 -10.68 -14.28
C ALA A 11 -9.87 -9.45 -14.38
N LEU A 12 -10.13 -8.76 -13.26
CA LEU A 12 -11.03 -7.61 -13.19
C LEU A 12 -10.33 -6.28 -13.53
N LEU A 13 -9.08 -6.06 -13.08
CA LEU A 13 -8.37 -4.80 -13.28
C LEU A 13 -8.33 -4.30 -14.74
N PRO A 14 -8.13 -5.16 -15.77
CA PRO A 14 -8.16 -4.73 -17.18
C PRO A 14 -9.53 -4.23 -17.67
N THR A 15 -10.60 -4.50 -16.92
CA THR A 15 -11.97 -4.12 -17.31
C THR A 15 -12.30 -2.67 -16.95
N ALA A 16 -11.58 -2.10 -15.98
CA ALA A 16 -11.78 -0.76 -15.45
C ALA A 16 -11.78 0.31 -16.57
N LYS A 17 -12.67 1.30 -16.45
CA LYS A 17 -12.84 2.42 -17.40
C LYS A 17 -12.24 3.73 -16.91
N SER A 18 -11.88 3.81 -15.64
CA SER A 18 -11.26 4.98 -15.01
C SER A 18 -10.25 4.56 -13.95
N THR A 19 -9.34 5.45 -13.58
CA THR A 19 -8.43 5.27 -12.44
C THR A 19 -9.18 5.04 -11.13
N LYS A 20 -10.33 5.71 -10.93
CA LYS A 20 -11.19 5.49 -9.77
C LYS A 20 -11.72 4.05 -9.72
N GLU A 21 -12.32 3.58 -10.82
CA GLU A 21 -12.85 2.21 -10.90
C GLU A 21 -11.72 1.18 -10.75
N PHE A 22 -10.54 1.46 -11.31
CA PHE A 22 -9.36 0.62 -11.09
C PHE A 22 -9.02 0.50 -9.61
N GLY A 23 -9.03 1.61 -8.86
CA GLY A 23 -8.82 1.61 -7.41
C GLY A 23 -9.90 0.83 -6.64
N ASP A 24 -11.17 1.01 -7.01
CA ASP A 24 -12.28 0.29 -6.39
C ASP A 24 -12.15 -1.25 -6.59
N LEU A 25 -11.75 -1.69 -7.80
CA LEU A 25 -11.50 -3.10 -8.11
C LEU A 25 -10.21 -3.64 -7.47
N LEU A 26 -9.20 -2.79 -7.31
CA LEU A 26 -7.92 -3.15 -6.71
C LEU A 26 -8.06 -3.49 -5.21
N PHE A 27 -9.02 -2.84 -4.53
CA PHE A 27 -9.32 -3.01 -3.11
C PHE A 27 -10.75 -3.51 -2.89
N GLU A 28 -11.09 -4.63 -3.54
CA GLU A 28 -12.41 -5.27 -3.39
C GLU A 28 -12.69 -5.58 -1.90
N ASN A 29 -13.78 -5.03 -1.37
CA ASN A 29 -14.15 -5.15 0.04
C ASN A 29 -13.02 -4.73 1.01
N GLU A 30 -12.27 -3.68 0.65
CA GLU A 30 -11.10 -3.18 1.39
C GLU A 30 -9.90 -4.15 1.42
N ILE A 31 -9.94 -5.24 0.64
CA ILE A 31 -8.87 -6.23 0.55
C ILE A 31 -8.19 -6.11 -0.80
N CYS A 32 -6.86 -5.97 -0.78
CA CYS A 32 -6.02 -6.10 -1.97
C CYS A 32 -5.15 -7.35 -1.86
N PRO A 33 -5.37 -8.38 -2.68
CA PRO A 33 -4.61 -9.63 -2.65
C PRO A 33 -3.30 -9.56 -3.45
N LEU A 34 -2.88 -8.36 -3.88
CA LEU A 34 -1.61 -8.12 -4.57
C LEU A 34 -0.56 -7.59 -3.60
N VAL A 35 0.71 -7.54 -4.03
CA VAL A 35 1.82 -6.97 -3.25
C VAL A 35 2.73 -6.21 -4.21
N ASN A 36 2.31 -5.02 -4.63
CA ASN A 36 3.00 -4.22 -5.64
C ASN A 36 2.84 -2.72 -5.40
N ASN A 37 3.77 -1.92 -5.91
CA ASN A 37 3.47 -0.52 -6.21
C ASN A 37 2.84 -0.48 -7.60
N ILE A 38 1.62 0.03 -7.72
CA ILE A 38 0.89 0.10 -8.98
C ILE A 38 0.65 1.57 -9.36
N ILE A 39 0.95 1.90 -10.61
CA ILE A 39 0.58 3.17 -11.23
C ILE A 39 -0.49 2.86 -12.27
N CYS A 40 -1.61 3.57 -12.23
CA CYS A 40 -2.62 3.49 -13.28
C CYS A 40 -2.88 4.87 -13.88
N VAL A 41 -3.16 4.89 -15.18
CA VAL A 41 -3.48 6.09 -15.95
C VAL A 41 -4.68 5.77 -16.83
N ASP A 42 -5.65 6.67 -16.90
CA ASP A 42 -6.83 6.51 -17.76
C ASP A 42 -6.81 7.48 -18.97
N LYS A 43 -7.78 7.28 -19.87
CA LYS A 43 -7.93 8.06 -21.11
C LYS A 43 -8.16 9.56 -20.89
N GLU A 44 -8.58 9.95 -19.68
CA GLU A 44 -8.81 11.35 -19.29
C GLU A 44 -7.57 11.96 -18.66
N SER A 45 -6.42 11.27 -18.75
CA SER A 45 -5.15 11.66 -18.15
C SER A 45 -5.18 11.75 -16.62
N ASN A 46 -6.15 11.09 -15.97
CA ASN A 46 -6.04 10.89 -14.52
C ASN A 46 -4.95 9.86 -14.25
N LEU A 47 -4.15 10.11 -13.22
CA LEU A 47 -3.04 9.31 -12.77
C LEU A 47 -3.19 9.07 -11.27
N GLU A 48 -3.15 7.80 -10.87
CA GLU A 48 -3.15 7.42 -9.46
C GLU A 48 -2.06 6.38 -9.19
N ARG A 49 -1.43 6.47 -8.01
CA ARG A 49 -0.40 5.54 -7.55
C ARG A 49 -0.80 4.92 -6.23
N TYR A 50 -0.60 3.62 -6.11
CA TYR A 50 -1.05 2.80 -5.00
C TYR A 50 0.07 1.93 -4.44
N ILE A 51 0.02 1.71 -3.13
CA ILE A 51 0.60 0.52 -2.50
C ILE A 51 -0.49 -0.55 -2.52
N ALA A 52 -0.49 -1.37 -3.57
CA ALA A 52 -1.48 -2.43 -3.76
C ALA A 52 -1.18 -3.60 -2.81
N THR A 53 -1.76 -3.57 -1.62
CA THR A 53 -1.62 -4.65 -0.62
C THR A 53 -2.68 -4.60 0.47
N THR A 54 -2.82 -5.70 1.21
CA THR A 54 -3.52 -5.74 2.50
C THR A 54 -2.45 -5.79 3.60
N THR A 55 -2.37 -4.74 4.42
CA THR A 55 -1.30 -4.61 5.42
C THR A 55 -1.81 -4.00 6.73
N PRO A 56 -1.26 -4.40 7.89
CA PRO A 56 -1.59 -3.79 9.17
C PRO A 56 -1.04 -2.36 9.30
N VAL A 57 -1.81 -1.49 9.97
CA VAL A 57 -1.40 -0.14 10.40
C VAL A 57 -0.48 -0.24 11.61
N ARG A 58 0.83 -0.40 11.36
CA ARG A 58 1.86 -0.49 12.42
C ARG A 58 2.36 0.90 12.82
N LYS A 59 2.12 1.30 14.08
CA LYS A 59 2.62 2.56 14.65
C LYS A 59 3.54 2.29 15.84
N GLY A 60 4.66 3.02 15.92
CA GLY A 60 5.62 2.93 17.03
C GLY A 60 6.49 1.66 17.04
N VAL A 61 6.42 0.82 16.00
CA VAL A 61 7.22 -0.40 15.85
C VAL A 61 7.72 -0.54 14.41
N THR A 62 8.77 -1.32 14.22
CA THR A 62 9.30 -1.68 12.90
C THR A 62 9.11 -3.18 12.61
N GLY A 63 9.37 -3.58 11.37
CA GLY A 63 9.42 -4.99 10.96
C GLY A 63 10.76 -5.67 11.24
N SER A 64 11.70 -5.03 11.95
CA SER A 64 13.08 -5.49 12.08
C SER A 64 13.27 -6.60 13.12
N VAL A 65 12.37 -6.70 14.10
CA VAL A 65 12.46 -7.69 15.19
C VAL A 65 11.08 -8.30 15.49
N PRO A 66 11.03 -9.51 16.08
CA PRO A 66 9.77 -10.09 16.53
C PRO A 66 9.05 -9.19 17.53
N LEU A 67 7.71 -9.21 17.48
CA LEU A 67 6.84 -8.52 18.43
C LEU A 67 6.20 -9.54 19.39
N VAL A 68 5.82 -9.05 20.57
CA VAL A 68 5.24 -9.88 21.64
C VAL A 68 3.78 -10.19 21.31
N GLY A 69 3.52 -11.40 20.79
CA GLY A 69 2.21 -11.74 20.20
C GLY A 69 1.00 -11.72 21.13
N TRP A 70 1.20 -11.72 22.45
CA TRP A 70 0.10 -11.68 23.43
C TRP A 70 -0.25 -10.27 23.91
N GLU A 71 0.49 -9.23 23.52
CA GLU A 71 0.17 -7.85 23.92
C GLU A 71 -0.84 -7.20 22.96
N GLU A 72 -1.94 -6.69 23.50
CA GLU A 72 -2.99 -6.02 22.72
C GLU A 72 -2.45 -4.86 21.87
N LYS A 73 -1.42 -4.16 22.36
CA LYS A 73 -0.79 -3.03 21.62
C LYS A 73 -0.15 -3.45 20.29
N TYR A 74 0.09 -4.74 20.07
CA TYR A 74 0.62 -5.30 18.83
C TYR A 74 -0.43 -6.02 17.97
N LYS A 75 -1.73 -5.87 18.31
CA LYS A 75 -2.84 -6.25 17.44
C LYS A 75 -3.26 -5.03 16.61
N PHE A 76 -2.81 -4.99 15.37
CA PHE A 76 -3.02 -3.85 14.49
C PHE A 76 -4.26 -4.04 13.60
N PRO A 77 -5.07 -2.99 13.39
CA PRO A 77 -6.10 -3.01 12.35
C PRO A 77 -5.45 -3.03 10.96
N LEU A 78 -6.21 -3.45 9.94
CA LEU A 78 -5.80 -3.32 8.54
C LEU A 78 -5.86 -1.86 8.10
N ALA A 79 -4.96 -1.49 7.19
CA ALA A 79 -4.99 -0.21 6.52
C ALA A 79 -6.18 -0.12 5.56
N LYS A 80 -6.79 1.05 5.48
CA LYS A 80 -7.85 1.34 4.52
C LYS A 80 -7.29 1.69 3.15
N PRO A 81 -8.03 1.48 2.05
CA PRO A 81 -7.58 1.80 0.69
C PRO A 81 -7.11 3.26 0.53
N GLU A 82 -7.77 4.21 1.20
CA GLU A 82 -7.40 5.63 1.14
C GLU A 82 -6.02 5.89 1.74
N GLN A 83 -5.62 5.13 2.76
CA GLN A 83 -4.31 5.24 3.39
C GLN A 83 -3.19 4.62 2.54
N LEU A 84 -3.55 3.82 1.53
CA LEU A 84 -2.65 3.14 0.61
C LEU A 84 -2.62 3.79 -0.79
N LYS A 85 -3.41 4.84 -1.01
CA LYS A 85 -3.30 5.72 -2.18
C LYS A 85 -2.21 6.75 -1.93
N VAL A 86 -1.13 6.63 -2.68
CA VAL A 86 0.09 7.43 -2.52
C VAL A 86 -0.08 8.79 -3.19
N GLU A 87 -0.57 8.79 -4.43
CA GLU A 87 -0.72 10.00 -5.23
C GLU A 87 -1.98 9.95 -6.09
N LYS A 88 -2.55 11.13 -6.33
CA LYS A 88 -3.60 11.38 -7.31
C LYS A 88 -3.30 12.69 -8.03
N ASN A 89 -3.12 12.63 -9.35
CA ASN A 89 -2.86 13.77 -10.22
C ASN A 89 -1.83 14.75 -9.63
N PRO A 90 -0.58 14.32 -9.36
CA PRO A 90 0.41 15.18 -8.73
C PRO A 90 0.69 16.40 -9.62
N ALA A 91 0.90 17.56 -8.99
CA ALA A 91 1.07 18.83 -9.71
C ALA A 91 2.28 18.86 -10.66
N CYS A 92 3.29 18.02 -10.43
CA CYS A 92 4.45 17.87 -11.30
C CYS A 92 4.13 17.10 -12.61
N GLY A 93 2.96 16.48 -12.73
CA GLY A 93 2.49 15.82 -13.95
C GLY A 93 3.05 14.41 -14.19
N PHE A 94 3.83 13.85 -13.26
CA PHE A 94 4.33 12.48 -13.36
C PHE A 94 4.43 11.80 -11.99
N THR A 95 4.48 10.47 -11.99
CA THR A 95 4.79 9.63 -10.82
C THR A 95 5.73 8.51 -11.22
N LEU A 96 6.48 7.96 -10.26
CA LEU A 96 7.37 6.83 -10.48
C LEU A 96 7.49 5.94 -9.25
N THR A 97 7.87 4.69 -9.48
CA THR A 97 8.26 3.74 -8.43
C THR A 97 9.40 2.89 -8.97
N ALA A 98 10.48 2.77 -8.21
CA ALA A 98 11.63 1.94 -8.53
C ALA A 98 12.09 1.15 -7.28
N ASN A 99 11.12 0.57 -6.56
CA ASN A 99 11.33 -0.14 -5.29
C ASN A 99 11.98 0.71 -4.18
N ASN A 100 12.11 2.02 -4.40
CA ASN A 100 12.41 2.99 -3.35
C ASN A 100 11.27 3.08 -2.35
N ASP A 101 11.55 3.67 -1.18
CA ASP A 101 10.51 3.96 -0.19
C ASP A 101 9.33 4.69 -0.84
N THR A 102 8.14 4.11 -0.70
CA THR A 102 6.93 4.61 -1.33
C THR A 102 6.32 5.78 -0.57
N MET A 103 6.35 5.76 0.77
CA MET A 103 5.67 6.77 1.60
C MET A 103 6.64 7.81 2.18
N ASN A 104 7.95 7.53 2.19
CA ASN A 104 8.97 8.39 2.82
C ASN A 104 8.50 8.85 4.23
N GLU A 105 8.73 10.12 4.58
CA GLU A 105 8.31 10.71 5.87
C GLU A 105 6.80 11.06 5.92
N THR A 106 6.07 10.93 4.81
CA THR A 106 4.65 11.33 4.71
C THR A 106 3.68 10.21 5.09
N GLY A 107 4.17 8.99 5.28
CA GLY A 107 3.35 7.85 5.66
C GLY A 107 2.79 7.95 7.07
N GLU A 108 1.48 7.74 7.22
CA GLU A 108 0.82 7.71 8.54
C GLU A 108 1.30 6.57 9.45
N PHE A 109 1.87 5.52 8.86
CA PHE A 109 2.33 4.32 9.54
C PHE A 109 3.45 3.64 8.78
N TYR A 110 4.10 2.69 9.45
CA TYR A 110 5.30 2.04 8.94
C TYR A 110 4.98 0.97 7.89
N ILE A 111 5.47 1.15 6.66
CA ILE A 111 5.25 0.22 5.52
C ILE A 111 6.54 -0.46 5.07
N GLN A 112 7.68 0.24 5.12
CA GLN A 112 8.95 -0.27 4.61
C GLN A 112 10.02 -0.31 5.71
N THR A 113 10.77 -1.41 5.75
CA THR A 113 12.05 -1.48 6.47
C THR A 113 13.17 -1.35 5.46
N SER A 114 13.89 -0.23 5.49
CA SER A 114 15.08 -0.03 4.68
C SER A 114 16.25 0.42 5.56
N GLN A 115 16.87 -0.52 6.28
CA GLN A 115 18.33 -0.63 6.51
C GLN A 115 18.68 -1.82 7.44
N PRO A 116 19.91 -2.39 7.35
CA PRO A 116 20.37 -3.41 8.27
C PRO A 116 20.50 -2.83 9.68
N ILE A 117 20.25 -3.67 10.67
CA ILE A 117 20.42 -3.39 12.10
C ILE A 117 21.89 -3.01 12.37
N ALA A 118 22.29 -1.74 12.19
CA ALA A 118 23.58 -1.23 12.67
C ALA A 118 23.73 0.29 12.43
N ARG A 119 22.98 1.15 13.14
CA ARG A 119 23.45 2.54 13.38
C ARG A 119 22.82 3.33 14.53
N GLY A 120 22.07 2.72 15.44
CA GLY A 120 21.37 3.51 16.48
C GLY A 120 21.10 2.85 17.83
N LEU A 121 21.70 1.70 18.15
CA LEU A 121 21.46 1.00 19.43
C LEU A 121 22.72 0.89 20.31
N ILE A 122 23.64 1.84 20.19
CA ILE A 122 24.68 2.09 21.20
C ILE A 122 24.56 3.56 21.61
N GLY A 123 23.85 3.77 22.71
CA GLY A 123 23.66 5.01 23.43
C GLY A 123 23.12 4.67 24.80
#